data_AF-A0A564YB44-F1
#
_entry.id   AF-A0A564YB44-F1
#
_cell.length_a   1.000
_cell.length_b   1.000
_cell.length_c   1.000
_cell.angle_alpha   90.00
_cell.angle_beta   90.00
_cell.angle_gamma   90.00
#
_symmetry.space_group_name_H-M   'P 1'
#
loop_
_entity.id
_entity.type
_entity.pdbx_description
1 polymer ?
#
loop_
_entity_poly.entity_id
_entity_poly.type
_entity_poly.pdbx_seq_one_letter_code
_entity_poly.pdbx_strand_id
1 'polypeptide(L)'
;MSSLWVLVAGGLYAEVAVITILLLPFIPSRVWNRIFKSNFIAWLSSYASFYFNSCVVGLCLTVFEAWRQVRYKNEMYHEYKSDPSNFKAGTEALYLMKLFRAQRNLYISGFALFLWFVFNRLVRLIADHARVTAAGEASLAQAKSASEAARRLMSDAAAQRSGDASNQDSSALRTELDALKAKLETELTARKSAENKLEAIKRQAEQTAKEYDRVSAECQQLQRELTALTGEGASKKKD
;
A
#
# COMPACT_ATOMS: atom_id res chain seq x y z
N MET A 1 3.08 -19.32 -33.74
CA MET A 1 3.44 -18.21 -32.83
C MET A 1 4.81 -18.52 -32.26
N SER A 2 5.74 -17.57 -32.14
CA SER A 2 7.04 -17.87 -31.52
C SER A 2 6.83 -18.41 -30.10
N SER A 3 7.53 -19.48 -29.72
CA SER A 3 7.40 -20.15 -28.42
C SER A 3 7.58 -19.20 -27.24
N LEU A 4 8.41 -18.16 -27.41
CA LEU A 4 8.61 -17.08 -26.43
C LEU A 4 7.30 -16.41 -26.01
N TRP A 5 6.44 -16.05 -26.96
CA TRP A 5 5.19 -15.33 -26.64
C TRP A 5 4.15 -16.21 -25.96
N VAL A 6 4.19 -17.51 -26.21
CA VAL A 6 3.36 -18.49 -25.48
C VAL A 6 3.84 -18.63 -24.04
N LEU A 7 5.16 -18.65 -23.83
CA LEU A 7 5.74 -18.67 -22.49
C LEU A 7 5.41 -17.41 -21.70
N VAL A 8 5.53 -16.22 -22.30
CA VAL A 8 5.17 -14.94 -21.66
C VAL A 8 3.67 -14.90 -21.33
N ALA A 9 2.81 -15.36 -22.23
CA ALA A 9 1.37 -15.46 -21.96
C ALA A 9 1.06 -16.48 -20.86
N GLY A 10 1.76 -17.61 -20.82
CA GLY A 10 1.65 -18.60 -19.74
C GLY A 10 2.06 -18.02 -18.39
N GLY A 11 3.16 -17.26 -18.35
CA GLY A 11 3.59 -16.51 -17.16
C GLY A 11 2.52 -15.53 -16.68
N LEU A 12 1.96 -14.74 -17.59
CA LEU A 12 0.86 -13.81 -17.29
C LEU A 12 -0.35 -14.53 -16.67
N TYR A 13 -0.78 -15.67 -17.24
CA TYR A 13 -1.91 -16.41 -16.70
C TYR A 13 -1.62 -17.01 -15.33
N ALA A 14 -0.39 -17.48 -15.10
CA ALA A 14 0.04 -17.94 -13.79
C ALA A 14 0.02 -16.80 -12.76
N GLU A 15 0.53 -15.61 -13.11
CA GLU A 15 0.49 -14.43 -12.27
C GLU A 15 -0.94 -14.03 -11.91
N VAL A 16 -1.85 -13.96 -12.90
CA VAL A 16 -3.26 -13.65 -12.67
C VAL A 16 -3.90 -14.66 -11.72
N ALA A 17 -3.66 -15.96 -11.93
CA ALA A 17 -4.21 -17.01 -11.07
C ALA A 17 -3.69 -16.87 -9.64
N VAL A 18 -2.38 -16.69 -9.46
CA VAL A 18 -1.74 -16.54 -8.15
C VAL A 18 -2.23 -15.28 -7.44
N ILE A 19 -2.26 -14.13 -8.12
CA ILE A 19 -2.74 -12.87 -7.55
C ILE A 19 -4.22 -12.99 -7.15
N THR A 20 -5.04 -13.64 -7.97
CA THR A 20 -6.45 -13.90 -7.64
C THR A 20 -6.57 -14.73 -6.37
N ILE A 21 -5.77 -15.79 -6.24
CA ILE A 21 -5.70 -16.61 -5.01
C ILE A 21 -5.24 -15.80 -3.80
N LEU A 22 -4.27 -14.91 -3.96
CA LEU A 22 -3.77 -14.05 -2.87
C LEU A 22 -4.80 -12.99 -2.44
N LEU A 23 -5.62 -12.50 -3.37
CA LEU A 23 -6.66 -11.49 -3.10
C LEU A 23 -7.97 -12.10 -2.56
N LEU A 24 -8.16 -13.42 -2.66
CA LEU A 24 -9.37 -14.08 -2.20
C LEU A 24 -9.51 -13.93 -0.67
N PRO A 25 -10.62 -13.35 -0.16
CA PRO A 25 -10.83 -13.14 1.27
C PRO A 25 -11.06 -14.44 2.06
N PHE A 26 -11.12 -15.59 1.37
CA PHE A 26 -11.40 -16.89 1.98
C PHE A 26 -10.22 -17.45 2.78
N ILE A 27 -8.99 -16.99 2.56
CA ILE A 27 -7.81 -17.52 3.25
C ILE A 27 -7.49 -16.63 4.48
N PRO A 28 -7.69 -17.12 5.72
CA PRO A 28 -7.46 -16.31 6.91
C PRO A 28 -5.97 -16.02 7.10
N SER A 29 -5.64 -14.87 7.69
CA SER A 29 -4.26 -14.40 7.96
C SER A 29 -3.38 -15.42 8.68
N ARG A 30 -3.99 -16.32 9.48
CA ARG A 30 -3.28 -17.39 10.19
C ARG A 30 -2.69 -18.46 9.26
N VAL A 31 -3.37 -18.77 8.15
CA VAL A 31 -2.90 -19.74 7.15
C VAL A 31 -1.72 -19.14 6.39
N TRP A 32 -1.83 -17.89 5.97
CA TRP A 32 -0.72 -17.15 5.37
C TRP A 32 0.48 -17.09 6.31
N ASN A 33 0.30 -16.74 7.58
CA ASN A 33 1.40 -16.72 8.56
C ASN A 33 2.11 -18.08 8.70
N ARG A 34 1.36 -19.20 8.65
CA ARG A 34 1.95 -20.54 8.65
C ARG A 34 2.75 -20.83 7.38
N ILE A 35 2.25 -20.41 6.22
CA ILE A 35 2.92 -20.56 4.93
C ILE A 35 4.20 -19.69 4.89
N PHE A 36 4.13 -18.43 5.34
CA PHE A 36 5.26 -17.51 5.38
C PHE A 36 6.36 -17.94 6.37
N LYS A 37 6.00 -18.61 7.46
CA LYS A 37 6.97 -19.18 8.42
C LYS A 37 7.58 -20.51 7.97
N SER A 38 7.13 -21.10 6.86
CA SER A 38 7.72 -22.34 6.35
C SER A 38 9.16 -22.12 5.89
N ASN A 39 10.03 -23.11 6.14
CA ASN A 39 11.43 -23.09 5.70
C ASN A 39 11.57 -22.85 4.19
N PHE A 40 10.58 -23.28 3.40
CA PHE A 40 10.54 -23.04 1.96
C PHE A 40 10.43 -21.55 1.62
N ILE A 41 9.56 -20.81 2.32
CA ILE A 41 9.41 -19.36 2.11
C ILE A 41 10.57 -18.57 2.72
N ALA A 42 11.14 -19.02 3.83
CA ALA A 42 12.34 -18.40 4.39
C ALA A 42 13.53 -18.48 3.42
N TRP A 43 13.74 -19.66 2.81
CA TRP A 43 14.74 -19.85 1.75
C TRP A 43 14.42 -19.00 0.52
N LEU A 44 13.16 -19.03 0.06
CA LEU A 44 12.72 -18.23 -1.08
C LEU A 44 12.92 -16.73 -0.82
N SER A 45 12.61 -16.24 0.38
CA SER A 45 12.78 -14.84 0.80
C SER A 45 14.23 -14.39 0.79
N SER A 46 15.18 -15.28 1.12
CA SER A 46 16.62 -14.95 1.11
C SER A 46 17.11 -14.62 -0.30
N TYR A 47 16.63 -15.35 -1.31
CA TYR A 47 16.98 -15.11 -2.71
C TYR A 47 15.93 -14.32 -3.50
N ALA A 48 14.79 -13.98 -2.89
CA ALA A 48 13.64 -13.37 -3.56
C ALA A 48 14.00 -12.07 -4.26
N SER A 49 14.82 -11.22 -3.63
CA SER A 49 15.25 -9.95 -4.23
C SER A 49 16.06 -10.16 -5.50
N PHE A 50 16.94 -11.16 -5.52
CA PHE A 50 17.76 -11.50 -6.69
C PHE A 50 16.90 -12.08 -7.83
N TYR A 51 16.06 -13.07 -7.53
CA TYR A 51 15.15 -13.66 -8.51
C TYR A 51 14.14 -12.64 -9.04
N PHE A 52 13.59 -11.79 -8.17
CA PHE A 52 12.66 -10.73 -8.56
C PHE A 52 13.32 -9.75 -9.54
N ASN A 53 14.52 -9.27 -9.22
CA ASN A 53 15.22 -8.32 -10.09
C ASN A 53 15.62 -8.96 -11.42
N SER A 54 16.04 -10.23 -11.40
CA SER A 54 16.33 -10.98 -12.63
C SER A 54 15.09 -11.15 -13.52
N CYS A 55 13.93 -11.50 -12.93
CA CYS A 55 12.67 -11.61 -13.65
C CYS A 55 12.20 -10.26 -14.21
N VAL A 56 12.36 -9.16 -13.46
CA VAL A 56 12.06 -7.80 -13.93
C VAL A 56 12.89 -7.46 -15.16
N VAL A 57 14.21 -7.71 -15.12
CA VAL A 57 15.07 -7.46 -16.28
C VAL A 57 14.62 -8.30 -17.48
N GLY A 58 14.32 -9.58 -17.28
CA GLY A 58 13.79 -10.46 -18.31
C GLY A 58 12.49 -9.94 -18.94
N LEU A 59 11.52 -9.56 -18.11
CA LEU A 59 10.24 -9.00 -18.56
C LEU A 59 10.42 -7.66 -19.29
N CYS A 60 11.29 -6.77 -18.78
CA CYS A 60 11.64 -5.53 -19.46
C CYS A 60 12.23 -5.78 -20.86
N LEU A 61 13.11 -6.78 -21.01
CA LEU A 61 13.63 -7.17 -22.31
C LEU A 61 12.50 -7.65 -23.25
N THR A 62 11.55 -8.44 -22.76
CA THR A 62 10.39 -8.86 -23.59
C THR A 62 9.50 -7.70 -24.00
N VAL A 63 9.28 -6.72 -23.12
CA VAL A 63 8.53 -5.50 -23.43
C VAL A 63 9.26 -4.66 -24.47
N PHE A 64 10.57 -4.50 -24.31
CA PHE A 64 11.40 -3.78 -25.28
C PHE A 64 11.39 -4.46 -26.65
N GLU A 65 11.49 -5.79 -26.68
CA GLU A 65 11.44 -6.60 -27.90
C GLU A 65 10.06 -6.47 -28.57
N ALA A 66 8.97 -6.51 -27.79
CA ALA A 66 7.61 -6.30 -28.29
C ALA A 66 7.42 -4.87 -28.85
N TRP A 67 7.92 -3.87 -28.14
CA TRP A 67 7.83 -2.46 -28.54
C TRP A 67 8.59 -2.22 -29.86
N ARG A 68 9.81 -2.74 -29.95
CA ARG A 68 10.61 -2.72 -31.19
C ARG A 68 9.88 -3.41 -32.33
N GLN A 69 9.25 -4.57 -32.10
CA GLN A 69 8.48 -5.27 -33.13
C GLN A 69 7.25 -4.49 -33.59
N VAL A 70 6.55 -3.78 -32.69
CA VAL A 70 5.42 -2.93 -33.06
C VAL A 70 5.90 -1.76 -33.90
N ARG A 71 6.95 -1.06 -33.48
CA ARG A 71 7.54 0.06 -34.22
C ARG A 71 7.99 -0.35 -35.62
N TYR A 72 8.79 -1.41 -35.70
CA TYR A 72 9.29 -1.95 -36.96
C TYR A 72 8.17 -2.35 -37.93
N LYS A 73 7.15 -3.09 -37.44
CA LYS A 73 6.03 -3.51 -38.29
C LYS A 73 5.12 -2.35 -38.68
N ASN A 74 5.01 -1.33 -37.85
CA ASN A 74 4.25 -0.13 -38.16
C ASN A 74 4.93 0.68 -39.27
N GLU A 75 6.25 0.87 -39.17
CA GLU A 75 7.06 1.53 -40.21
C GLU A 75 6.95 0.80 -41.56
N MET A 76 7.13 -0.53 -41.55
CA MET A 76 6.96 -1.36 -42.76
C MET A 76 5.55 -1.28 -43.35
N TYR A 77 4.52 -1.16 -42.51
CA TYR A 77 3.14 -1.01 -42.99
C TYR A 77 2.90 0.36 -43.63
N HIS A 78 3.46 1.43 -43.06
CA HIS A 78 3.35 2.78 -43.62
C HIS A 78 4.10 2.93 -44.95
N GLU A 79 5.30 2.37 -45.04
CA GLU A 79 6.10 2.36 -46.28
C GLU A 79 5.41 1.58 -47.40
N TYR A 80 4.84 0.42 -47.08
CA TYR A 80 4.04 -0.36 -48.03
C TYR A 80 2.78 0.39 -48.50
N LYS A 81 2.10 1.11 -47.59
CA LYS A 81 0.90 1.89 -47.92
C LYS A 81 1.21 3.10 -48.81
N SER A 82 2.43 3.65 -48.74
CA SER A 82 2.84 4.79 -49.58
C SER A 82 3.17 4.42 -51.02
N ASP A 83 3.31 3.14 -51.36
CA ASP A 83 3.71 2.69 -52.69
C ASP A 83 2.48 2.11 -53.48
N PRO A 84 1.89 2.86 -54.43
CA PRO A 84 0.64 2.49 -55.10
C PRO A 84 0.77 1.25 -56.00
N SER A 85 1.99 0.88 -56.38
CA SER A 85 2.31 -0.19 -57.33
C SER A 85 2.13 -1.60 -56.75
N ASN A 86 2.21 -1.74 -55.42
CA ASN A 86 2.17 -3.03 -54.72
C ASN A 86 0.86 -3.26 -53.94
N PHE A 87 -0.09 -2.33 -53.99
CA PHE A 87 -1.30 -2.32 -53.18
C PHE A 87 -2.34 -3.34 -53.70
N LYS A 88 -2.23 -4.59 -53.23
CA LYS A 88 -3.30 -5.60 -53.34
C LYS A 88 -3.97 -5.75 -51.97
N ALA A 89 -5.30 -5.73 -51.94
CA ALA A 89 -6.08 -5.86 -50.70
C ALA A 89 -5.73 -7.12 -49.88
N GLY A 90 -5.32 -8.21 -50.54
CA GLY A 90 -4.89 -9.44 -49.86
C GLY A 90 -3.58 -9.31 -49.09
N THR A 91 -2.62 -8.53 -49.57
CA THR A 91 -1.33 -8.30 -48.88
C THR A 91 -1.45 -7.29 -47.75
N GLU A 92 -2.28 -6.27 -47.91
CA GLU A 92 -2.60 -5.31 -46.84
C GLU A 92 -3.12 -6.04 -45.59
N ALA A 93 -4.13 -6.90 -45.74
CA ALA A 93 -4.69 -7.68 -44.64
C ALA A 93 -3.62 -8.51 -43.88
N LEU A 94 -2.62 -9.05 -44.59
CA LEU A 94 -1.52 -9.80 -43.97
C LEU A 94 -0.60 -8.91 -43.12
N TYR A 95 -0.31 -7.68 -43.57
CA TYR A 95 0.50 -6.73 -42.79
C TYR A 95 -0.25 -6.23 -41.56
N LEU A 96 -1.53 -5.86 -41.69
CA LEU A 96 -2.36 -5.51 -40.52
C LEU A 96 -2.41 -6.66 -39.52
N MET A 97 -2.61 -7.90 -39.97
CA MET A 97 -2.63 -9.05 -39.07
C MET A 97 -1.31 -9.22 -38.29
N LYS A 98 -0.17 -9.00 -38.95
CA LYS A 98 1.16 -9.03 -38.30
C LYS A 98 1.35 -7.89 -37.30
N LEU A 99 0.81 -6.71 -37.59
CA LEU A 99 0.83 -5.54 -36.71
C LEU A 99 -0.04 -5.76 -35.47
N PHE A 100 -1.30 -6.18 -35.65
CA PHE A 100 -2.20 -6.52 -34.53
C PHE A 100 -1.63 -7.61 -33.64
N ARG A 101 -0.96 -8.62 -34.23
CA ARG A 101 -0.25 -9.65 -33.47
C ARG A 101 0.86 -9.06 -32.60
N ALA A 102 1.63 -8.09 -33.11
CA ALA A 102 2.68 -7.43 -32.35
C ALA A 102 2.12 -6.53 -31.23
N GLN A 103 1.06 -5.77 -31.53
CA GLN A 103 0.37 -4.94 -30.53
C GLN A 103 -0.15 -5.77 -29.37
N ARG A 104 -0.81 -6.90 -29.65
CA ARG A 104 -1.26 -7.84 -28.62
C ARG A 104 -0.11 -8.36 -27.76
N ASN A 105 1.01 -8.75 -28.38
CA ASN A 105 2.17 -9.24 -27.64
C ASN A 105 2.77 -8.15 -26.74
N LEU A 106 2.78 -6.89 -27.19
CA LEU A 106 3.18 -5.75 -26.37
C LEU A 106 2.28 -5.61 -25.14
N TYR A 107 0.95 -5.68 -25.31
CA TYR A 107 0.03 -5.65 -24.17
C TYR A 107 0.28 -6.80 -23.19
N ILE A 108 0.41 -8.04 -23.68
CA ILE A 108 0.67 -9.21 -22.84
C ILE A 108 1.97 -9.02 -22.03
N SER A 109 3.06 -8.62 -22.68
CA SER A 109 4.34 -8.39 -21.99
C SER A 109 4.29 -7.23 -20.98
N GLY A 110 3.61 -6.14 -21.32
CA GLY A 110 3.44 -4.99 -20.43
C GLY A 110 2.58 -5.32 -19.21
N PHE A 111 1.49 -6.06 -19.40
CA PHE A 111 0.66 -6.54 -18.29
C PHE A 111 1.40 -7.53 -17.40
N ALA A 112 2.23 -8.42 -17.96
CA ALA A 112 3.03 -9.35 -17.18
C ALA A 112 4.04 -8.59 -16.29
N LEU A 113 4.74 -7.61 -16.86
CA LEU A 113 5.65 -6.76 -16.09
C LEU A 113 4.92 -6.01 -14.96
N PHE A 114 3.75 -5.44 -15.26
CA PHE A 114 2.93 -4.73 -14.27
C PHE A 114 2.45 -5.67 -13.15
N LEU A 115 1.87 -6.81 -13.51
CA LEU A 115 1.38 -7.78 -12.53
C LEU A 115 2.50 -8.36 -11.69
N TRP A 116 3.70 -8.52 -12.22
CA TRP A 116 4.87 -8.93 -11.45
C TRP A 116 5.21 -7.93 -10.32
N PHE A 117 5.12 -6.62 -10.59
CA PHE A 117 5.26 -5.60 -9.54
C PHE A 117 4.14 -5.68 -8.51
N VAL A 118 2.90 -5.82 -8.95
CA VAL A 118 1.73 -5.98 -8.06
C VAL A 118 1.90 -7.21 -7.18
N PHE A 119 2.31 -8.34 -7.75
CA PHE A 119 2.58 -9.58 -7.04
C PHE A 119 3.61 -9.40 -5.92
N ASN A 120 4.78 -8.82 -6.23
CA ASN A 120 5.81 -8.58 -5.21
C ASN A 120 5.33 -7.62 -4.11
N ARG A 121 4.57 -6.59 -4.47
CA ARG A 121 3.97 -5.68 -3.48
C ARG A 121 2.97 -6.41 -2.58
N LEU A 122 2.09 -7.23 -3.14
CA LEU A 122 1.10 -8.01 -2.41
C LEU A 122 1.75 -9.02 -1.46
N VAL A 123 2.73 -9.79 -1.93
CA VAL A 123 3.44 -10.77 -1.10
C VAL A 123 4.09 -10.09 0.12
N ARG A 124 4.78 -8.96 -0.09
CA ARG A 124 5.38 -8.20 1.02
C ARG A 124 4.33 -7.66 1.98
N LEU A 125 3.23 -7.11 1.46
CA LEU A 125 2.14 -6.57 2.28
C LEU A 125 1.50 -7.65 3.14
N ILE A 126 1.25 -8.84 2.59
CA ILE A 126 0.66 -9.96 3.33
C ILE A 126 1.65 -10.48 4.39
N ALA A 127 2.95 -10.55 4.06
CA ALA A 127 3.98 -10.95 5.02
C ALA A 127 4.08 -9.95 6.19
N ASP A 128 4.08 -8.65 5.90
CA ASP A 128 4.08 -7.60 6.93
C ASP A 128 2.80 -7.64 7.78
N HIS A 129 1.64 -7.82 7.15
CA HIS A 129 0.36 -7.95 7.85
C HIS A 129 0.33 -9.18 8.77
N ALA A 130 0.84 -10.32 8.31
CA ALA A 130 0.97 -11.53 9.13
C ALA A 130 1.93 -11.31 10.32
N ARG A 131 3.07 -10.65 10.12
CA ARG A 131 4.04 -10.33 11.18
C ARG A 131 3.45 -9.39 12.23
N VAL A 132 2.79 -8.32 11.80
CA VAL A 132 2.17 -7.33 12.71
C VAL A 132 1.02 -7.97 13.49
N THR A 133 0.19 -8.79 12.84
CA THR A 133 -0.91 -9.51 13.50
C THR A 133 -0.37 -10.47 14.57
N ALA A 134 0.67 -11.24 14.25
CA ALA A 134 1.29 -12.17 15.21
C ALA A 134 1.96 -11.44 16.39
N ALA A 135 2.62 -10.32 16.13
CA ALA A 135 3.21 -9.49 17.18
C ALA A 135 2.13 -8.87 18.08
N GLY A 136 1.00 -8.44 17.50
CA GLY A 136 -0.15 -7.94 18.24
C GLY A 136 -0.81 -9.00 19.12
N GLU A 137 -1.03 -10.22 18.60
CA GLU A 137 -1.56 -11.35 19.38
C GLU A 137 -0.61 -11.70 20.56
N ALA A 138 0.70 -11.73 20.33
CA ALA A 138 1.69 -11.99 21.37
C ALA A 138 1.76 -10.88 22.43
N SER A 139 1.74 -9.60 22.01
CA SER A 139 1.72 -8.46 22.93
C SER A 139 0.47 -8.45 23.81
N LEU A 140 -0.70 -8.76 23.21
CA LEU A 140 -1.96 -8.85 23.93
C LEU A 140 -1.97 -10.02 24.92
N ALA A 141 -1.40 -11.17 24.56
CA ALA A 141 -1.21 -12.29 25.48
C ALA A 141 -0.28 -11.94 26.65
N GLN A 142 0.83 -11.24 26.38
CA GLN A 142 1.75 -10.79 27.42
C GLN A 142 1.11 -9.76 28.35
N ALA A 143 0.35 -8.79 27.82
CA ALA A 143 -0.38 -7.81 28.62
C ALA A 143 -1.45 -8.46 29.51
N LYS A 144 -2.17 -9.48 29.00
CA LYS A 144 -3.12 -10.27 29.78
C LYS A 144 -2.43 -11.04 30.90
N SER A 145 -1.33 -11.73 30.59
CA SER A 145 -0.56 -12.48 31.59
C SER A 145 0.00 -11.58 32.68
N ALA A 146 0.53 -10.41 32.33
CA ALA A 146 1.02 -9.42 33.28
C ALA A 146 -0.11 -8.83 34.14
N SER A 147 -1.27 -8.55 33.54
CA SER A 147 -2.45 -8.07 34.26
C SER A 147 -3.01 -9.12 35.23
N GLU A 148 -2.99 -10.39 34.83
CA GLU A 148 -3.41 -11.50 35.69
C GLU A 148 -2.42 -11.72 36.83
N ALA A 149 -1.11 -11.67 36.56
CA ALA A 149 -0.08 -11.73 37.60
C ALA A 149 -0.21 -10.56 38.60
N ALA A 150 -0.43 -9.34 38.11
CA ALA A 150 -0.68 -8.17 38.96
C ALA A 150 -1.96 -8.35 39.80
N ARG A 151 -3.04 -8.86 39.20
CA ARG A 151 -4.28 -9.18 39.94
C ARG A 151 -4.05 -10.21 41.04
N ARG A 152 -3.29 -11.28 40.75
CA ARG A 152 -2.95 -12.31 41.75
C ARG A 152 -2.13 -11.73 42.90
N LEU A 153 -1.11 -10.93 42.60
CA LEU A 153 -0.32 -10.25 43.62
C LEU A 153 -1.17 -9.29 44.48
N MET A 154 -2.10 -8.57 43.86
CA MET A 154 -3.03 -7.69 44.60
C MET A 154 -4.01 -8.48 45.46
N SER A 155 -4.53 -9.62 45.00
CA SER A 155 -5.43 -10.47 45.80
C SER A 155 -4.70 -11.15 46.95
N ASP A 156 -3.47 -11.63 46.73
CA ASP A 156 -2.66 -12.25 47.77
C ASP A 156 -2.25 -11.22 48.84
N ALA A 157 -1.86 -10.00 48.42
CA ALA A 157 -1.61 -8.90 49.34
C ALA A 157 -2.85 -8.49 50.15
N ALA A 158 -4.05 -8.54 49.55
CA ALA A 158 -5.31 -8.28 50.26
C ALA A 158 -5.67 -9.41 51.25
N ALA A 159 -5.45 -10.67 50.87
CA ALA A 159 -5.66 -11.82 51.76
C ALA A 159 -4.68 -11.79 52.95
N GLN A 160 -3.43 -11.42 52.73
CA GLN A 160 -2.41 -11.33 53.78
C GLN A 160 -2.65 -10.16 54.75
N ARG A 161 -3.21 -9.03 54.26
CA ARG A 161 -3.69 -7.93 55.14
C ARG A 161 -4.92 -8.30 55.96
N SER A 162 -5.70 -9.31 55.57
CA SER A 162 -6.85 -9.79 56.36
C SER A 162 -6.48 -10.78 57.47
N GLY A 163 -5.26 -11.31 57.47
CA GLY A 163 -4.76 -12.26 58.48
C GLY A 163 -3.99 -11.64 59.65
N ASP A 164 -3.63 -10.35 59.56
CA ASP A 164 -2.84 -9.65 60.58
C ASP A 164 -3.47 -8.28 60.88
N ALA A 165 -4.62 -8.29 61.57
CA ALA A 165 -5.28 -7.08 62.04
C ALA A 165 -4.92 -6.83 63.52
N SER A 166 -3.68 -6.41 63.76
CA SER A 166 -3.34 -5.62 64.95
C SER A 166 -3.59 -4.14 64.65
N ASN A 167 -4.28 -3.47 65.58
CA ASN A 167 -5.10 -2.28 65.44
C ASN A 167 -4.37 -0.94 65.12
N GLN A 168 -3.17 -0.97 64.51
CA GLN A 168 -2.35 0.21 64.26
C GLN A 168 -2.28 0.64 62.79
N ASP A 169 -2.60 -0.26 61.85
CA ASP A 169 -2.39 -0.06 60.40
C ASP A 169 -3.56 0.65 59.68
N SER A 170 -4.74 0.68 60.29
CA SER A 170 -5.97 1.22 59.67
C SER A 170 -5.95 2.74 59.46
N SER A 171 -5.22 3.50 60.29
CA SER A 171 -5.11 4.96 60.11
C SER A 171 -4.11 5.34 59.01
N ALA A 172 -2.97 4.63 58.91
CA ALA A 172 -1.97 4.86 57.87
C ALA A 172 -2.49 4.46 56.48
N LEU A 173 -3.19 3.32 56.38
CA LEU A 173 -3.82 2.86 55.14
C LEU A 173 -4.93 3.79 54.66
N ARG A 174 -5.70 4.42 55.56
CA ARG A 174 -6.68 5.46 55.22
C ARG A 174 -6.00 6.70 54.64
N THR A 175 -4.89 7.14 55.24
CA THR A 175 -4.14 8.29 54.70
C THR A 175 -3.50 8.01 53.33
N GLU A 176 -3.01 6.79 53.09
CA GLU A 176 -2.51 6.41 51.75
C GLU A 176 -3.65 6.30 50.72
N LEU A 177 -4.81 5.78 51.11
CA LEU A 177 -5.97 5.71 50.22
C LEU A 177 -6.47 7.10 49.82
N ASP A 178 -6.51 8.04 50.76
CA ASP A 178 -6.91 9.42 50.47
C ASP A 178 -5.85 10.14 49.64
N ALA A 179 -4.56 9.88 49.87
CA ALA A 179 -3.48 10.40 49.03
C ALA A 179 -3.50 9.83 47.60
N LEU A 180 -3.82 8.54 47.44
CA LEU A 180 -3.97 7.88 46.14
C LEU A 180 -5.21 8.38 45.38
N LYS A 181 -6.33 8.61 46.08
CA LYS A 181 -7.52 9.25 45.49
C LYS A 181 -7.23 10.68 45.04
N ALA A 182 -6.52 11.46 45.84
CA ALA A 182 -6.10 12.81 45.47
C ALA A 182 -5.23 12.79 44.20
N LYS A 183 -4.25 11.87 44.12
CA LYS A 183 -3.43 11.69 42.91
C LYS A 183 -4.26 11.28 41.70
N LEU A 184 -5.22 10.37 41.87
CA LEU A 184 -6.12 9.94 40.80
C LEU A 184 -6.96 11.10 40.27
N GLU A 185 -7.52 11.94 41.14
CA GLU A 185 -8.26 13.13 40.72
C GLU A 185 -7.39 14.16 40.01
N THR A 186 -6.15 14.38 40.47
CA THR A 186 -5.20 15.27 39.78
C THR A 186 -4.82 14.77 38.39
N GLU A 187 -4.62 13.46 38.21
CA GLU A 187 -4.36 12.86 36.90
C GLU A 187 -5.60 12.91 35.98
N LEU A 188 -6.79 12.72 36.53
CA LEU A 188 -8.04 12.77 35.77
C LEU A 188 -8.33 14.19 35.28
N THR A 189 -8.09 15.21 36.12
CA THR A 189 -8.21 16.62 35.74
C THR A 189 -7.14 17.05 34.74
N ALA A 190 -5.89 16.59 34.91
CA ALA A 190 -4.82 16.81 33.94
C ALA A 190 -5.15 16.19 32.57
N ARG A 191 -5.69 14.95 32.56
CA ARG A 191 -6.13 14.27 31.34
C ARG A 191 -7.29 14.99 30.66
N LYS A 192 -8.31 15.41 31.39
CA LYS A 192 -9.43 16.21 30.82
C LYS A 192 -8.94 17.54 30.23
N SER A 193 -8.00 18.20 30.91
CA SER A 193 -7.36 19.43 30.39
C SER A 193 -6.58 19.16 29.10
N ALA A 194 -5.86 18.04 29.02
CA ALA A 194 -5.15 17.63 27.81
C ALA A 194 -6.10 17.30 26.65
N GLU A 195 -7.19 16.57 26.90
CA GLU A 195 -8.23 16.28 25.89
C GLU A 195 -8.86 17.57 25.35
N ASN A 196 -9.21 18.52 26.22
CA ASN A 196 -9.76 19.82 25.81
C ASN A 196 -8.76 20.63 24.96
N LYS A 197 -7.46 20.61 25.31
CA LYS A 197 -6.41 21.26 24.51
C LYS A 197 -6.27 20.60 23.14
N LEU A 198 -6.36 19.28 23.06
CA LEU A 198 -6.29 18.53 21.81
C LEU A 198 -7.48 18.87 20.89
N GLU A 199 -8.68 18.95 21.45
CA GLU A 199 -9.87 19.37 20.70
C GLU A 199 -9.74 20.83 20.22
N ALA A 200 -9.22 21.73 21.05
CA ALA A 200 -8.95 23.11 20.66
C ALA A 200 -7.93 23.21 19.52
N ILE A 201 -6.82 22.47 19.60
CA ILE A 201 -5.80 22.40 18.54
C ILE A 201 -6.42 21.85 17.25
N LYS A 202 -7.28 20.83 17.34
CA LYS A 202 -7.97 20.27 16.17
C LYS A 202 -8.85 21.31 15.48
N ARG A 203 -9.65 22.06 16.25
CA ARG A 203 -10.49 23.14 15.70
C ARG A 203 -9.65 24.26 15.07
N GLN A 204 -8.52 24.62 15.68
CA GLN A 204 -7.58 25.60 15.11
C GLN A 204 -6.93 25.11 13.81
N ALA A 205 -6.58 23.83 13.74
CA ALA A 205 -6.05 23.23 12.51
C ALA A 205 -7.09 23.22 11.39
N GLU A 206 -8.34 22.87 11.70
CA GLU A 206 -9.46 22.91 10.74
C GLU A 206 -9.76 24.33 10.25
N GLN A 207 -9.70 25.34 11.13
CA GLN A 207 -9.84 26.75 10.74
C GLN A 207 -8.69 27.20 9.84
N THR A 208 -7.44 26.90 10.21
CA THR A 208 -6.26 27.23 9.40
C THR A 208 -6.32 26.58 8.03
N ALA A 209 -6.77 25.33 7.93
CA ALA A 209 -6.95 24.65 6.65
C ALA A 209 -7.98 25.37 5.76
N LYS A 210 -9.11 25.80 6.32
CA LYS A 210 -10.12 26.56 5.57
C LYS A 210 -9.60 27.92 5.09
N GLU A 211 -8.87 28.64 5.92
CA GLU A 211 -8.26 29.91 5.51
C GLU A 211 -7.19 29.71 4.44
N TYR A 212 -6.41 28.62 4.53
CA TYR A 212 -5.45 28.26 3.49
C TYR A 212 -6.14 27.97 2.14
N ASP A 213 -7.22 27.18 2.13
CA ASP A 213 -7.98 26.87 0.93
C ASP A 213 -8.59 28.14 0.30
N ARG A 214 -9.12 29.04 1.15
CA ARG A 214 -9.65 30.34 0.72
C ARG A 214 -8.57 31.21 0.06
N VAL A 215 -7.43 31.39 0.73
CA VAL A 215 -6.31 32.20 0.20
C VAL A 215 -5.78 31.59 -1.09
N SER A 216 -5.67 30.26 -1.17
CA SER A 216 -5.27 29.57 -2.40
C SER A 216 -6.24 29.87 -3.55
N ALA A 217 -7.55 29.86 -3.29
CA ALA A 217 -8.55 30.21 -4.28
C ALA A 217 -8.47 31.68 -4.71
N GLU A 218 -8.27 32.61 -3.78
CA GLU A 218 -8.06 34.04 -4.08
C GLU A 218 -6.79 34.25 -4.92
N CYS A 219 -5.68 33.58 -4.59
CA CYS A 219 -4.45 33.62 -5.39
C CYS A 219 -4.67 33.06 -6.81
N GLN A 220 -5.41 31.96 -6.96
CA GLN A 220 -5.74 31.41 -8.28
C GLN A 220 -6.63 32.35 -9.10
N GLN A 221 -7.59 33.03 -8.46
CA GLN A 221 -8.43 34.03 -9.11
C GLN A 221 -7.60 35.23 -9.59
N LEU A 222 -6.78 35.81 -8.70
CA LEU A 222 -5.89 36.92 -9.05
C LEU A 222 -4.89 36.54 -10.15
N GLN A 223 -4.38 35.30 -10.14
CA GLN A 223 -3.47 34.82 -11.18
C GLN A 223 -4.19 34.67 -12.54
N ARG A 224 -5.46 34.25 -12.55
CA ARG A 224 -6.29 34.22 -13.77
C ARG A 224 -6.61 35.62 -14.28
N GLU A 225 -6.96 36.55 -13.39
CA GLU A 225 -7.21 37.96 -13.74
C GLU A 225 -5.94 38.63 -14.28
N LEU A 226 -4.78 38.43 -13.64
CA LEU A 226 -3.50 38.90 -14.15
C LEU A 226 -3.19 38.31 -15.52
N THR A 227 -3.41 37.00 -15.72
CA THR A 227 -3.18 36.34 -17.01
C THR A 227 -4.16 36.85 -18.08
N ALA A 228 -5.40 37.18 -17.73
CA ALA A 228 -6.36 37.80 -18.64
C ALA A 228 -5.96 39.25 -18.99
N LEU A 229 -5.49 40.03 -18.02
CA LEU A 229 -5.02 41.41 -18.22
C LEU A 229 -3.68 41.49 -18.98
N THR A 230 -2.79 40.51 -18.79
CA THR A 230 -1.52 40.39 -19.53
C THR A 230 -1.64 39.61 -20.84
N GLY A 231 -2.81 39.00 -21.09
CA GLY A 231 -3.06 38.04 -22.18
C GLY A 231 -3.99 38.53 -23.30
N GLU A 232 -4.22 39.83 -23.45
CA GLU A 232 -4.81 40.45 -24.66
C GLU A 232 -3.84 41.45 -25.30
N GLY A 233 -2.64 40.96 -25.64
CA GLY A 233 -1.61 41.74 -26.35
C GLY A 233 -0.89 41.00 -27.48
N ALA A 234 -1.29 39.77 -27.81
CA ALA A 234 -0.69 39.07 -28.94
C ALA A 234 -1.67 38.10 -29.60
N SER A 235 -1.89 38.30 -30.89
CA SER A 235 -2.60 37.42 -31.84
C SER A 235 -4.13 37.54 -31.86
N LYS A 236 -4.66 38.44 -32.71
CA LYS A 236 -5.35 38.08 -33.99
C LYS A 236 -6.03 39.28 -34.67
N LYS A 237 -5.44 39.74 -35.79
CA LYS A 237 -6.06 40.13 -37.09
C LYS A 237 -4.89 40.60 -37.97
N LYS A 238 -4.41 39.84 -38.97
CA LYS A 238 -5.04 39.62 -40.29
C LYS A 238 -5.76 40.88 -40.77
N ASP A 239 -5.00 41.77 -41.41
CA ASP A 239 -5.02 41.94 -42.86
C ASP A 239 -3.57 42.00 -43.38
#